data_AF-A0A954R5I7-F1
#
_entry.id   AF-A0A954R5I7-F1
#
_cell.length_a   1.000
_cell.length_b   1.000
_cell.length_c   1.000
_cell.angle_alpha   90.00
_cell.angle_beta   90.00
_cell.angle_gamma   90.00
#
_symmetry.space_group_name_H-M   'P 1'
#
loop_
_entity.id
_entity.type
_entity.pdbx_description
1 polymer ?
#
loop_
_entity_poly.entity_id
_entity_poly.type
_entity_poly.pdbx_seq_one_letter_code
_entity_poly.pdbx_strand_id
1 'polypeptide(L)'
;MLTNRLFLMVHAVLLCVVVAAGAYRAQALTATRALPTLRDEPLTVEPTYDYNVVITDEQLDRVLTKLRPRFESEKTKINHVDHALRFWTLGADFGDDPAYFSGYGMRR
;
A
#
# COMPACT_ATOMS: atom_id res chain seq x y z
N MET A 1 3.18 9.44 -65.41
CA MET A 1 4.15 8.60 -64.64
C MET A 1 4.85 9.36 -63.51
N LEU A 2 5.26 10.62 -63.70
CA LEU A 2 5.97 11.42 -62.68
C LEU A 2 5.15 11.62 -61.39
N THR A 3 3.85 11.86 -61.50
CA THR A 3 2.92 12.05 -60.37
C THR A 3 2.77 10.82 -59.49
N ASN A 4 2.77 9.61 -60.07
CA ASN A 4 2.69 8.36 -59.30
C ASN A 4 3.99 8.09 -58.51
N ARG A 5 5.15 8.39 -59.13
CA ARG A 5 6.45 8.29 -58.45
C ARG A 5 6.57 9.28 -57.28
N LEU A 6 6.12 10.51 -57.47
CA LEU A 6 6.10 11.53 -56.43
C LEU A 6 5.15 11.12 -55.27
N PHE A 7 3.95 10.64 -55.61
CA PHE A 7 3.00 10.13 -54.63
C PHE A 7 3.61 9.02 -53.77
N LEU A 8 4.24 8.01 -54.39
CA LEU A 8 4.90 6.92 -53.68
C LEU A 8 6.06 7.40 -52.80
N MET A 9 6.88 8.36 -53.27
CA MET A 9 7.95 8.93 -52.45
C MET A 9 7.43 9.67 -51.22
N VAL A 10 6.38 10.48 -51.37
CA VAL A 10 5.77 11.19 -50.23
C VAL A 10 5.24 10.22 -49.19
N HIS A 11 4.57 9.14 -49.61
CA HIS A 11 4.05 8.12 -48.70
C HIS A 11 5.18 7.33 -48.03
N ALA A 12 6.26 7.02 -48.76
CA ALA A 12 7.43 6.37 -48.19
C ALA A 12 8.09 7.25 -47.11
N VAL A 13 8.24 8.55 -47.37
CA VAL A 13 8.77 9.50 -46.38
C VAL A 13 7.87 9.60 -45.15
N LEU A 14 6.55 9.74 -45.35
CA LEU A 14 5.57 9.78 -44.25
C LEU A 14 5.63 8.53 -43.40
N LEU A 15 5.70 7.35 -44.03
CA LEU A 15 5.80 6.07 -43.34
C LEU A 15 7.11 5.97 -42.55
N CYS A 16 8.24 6.38 -43.13
CA CYS A 16 9.52 6.45 -42.42
C CYS A 16 9.47 7.36 -41.20
N VAL A 17 8.84 8.54 -41.30
CA VAL A 17 8.69 9.47 -40.17
C VAL A 17 7.85 8.86 -39.05
N VAL A 18 6.72 8.22 -39.39
CA VAL A 18 5.85 7.57 -38.39
C VAL A 18 6.59 6.43 -37.68
N VAL A 19 7.31 5.59 -38.43
CA VAL A 19 8.10 4.49 -37.86
C VAL A 19 9.21 5.02 -36.96
N ALA A 20 9.96 6.02 -37.40
CA ALA A 20 11.04 6.62 -36.61
C ALA A 20 10.52 7.26 -35.31
N ALA A 21 9.41 8.01 -35.38
CA ALA A 21 8.78 8.60 -34.21
C ALA A 21 8.26 7.52 -33.24
N GLY A 22 7.66 6.44 -33.76
CA GLY A 22 7.23 5.29 -32.96
C GLY A 22 8.40 4.62 -32.25
N ALA A 23 9.49 4.34 -32.97
CA ALA A 23 10.69 3.72 -32.43
C ALA A 23 11.36 4.59 -31.34
N TYR A 24 11.48 5.89 -31.58
CA TYR A 24 12.03 6.84 -30.60
C TYR A 24 11.20 6.86 -29.30
N ARG A 25 9.87 6.90 -29.41
CA ARG A 25 8.99 6.87 -28.23
C ARG A 25 9.06 5.53 -27.50
N ALA A 26 9.10 4.41 -28.22
CA ALA A 26 9.23 3.08 -27.61
C ALA A 26 10.55 2.93 -26.86
N GLN A 27 11.65 3.43 -27.43
CA GLN A 27 12.95 3.45 -26.77
C GLN A 27 12.92 4.32 -25.51
N ALA A 28 12.33 5.53 -25.58
CA ALA A 28 12.19 6.41 -24.43
C ALA A 28 11.38 5.77 -23.29
N LEU A 29 10.27 5.11 -23.61
CA LEU A 29 9.46 4.39 -22.60
C LEU A 29 10.19 3.20 -21.98
N THR A 30 11.03 2.52 -22.76
CA THR A 30 11.82 1.38 -22.27
C THR A 30 12.98 1.85 -21.39
N ALA A 31 13.65 2.95 -21.77
CA ALA A 31 14.75 3.53 -21.01
C ALA A 31 14.33 3.99 -19.60
N THR A 32 13.09 4.47 -19.45
CA THR A 32 12.56 4.92 -18.14
C THR A 32 12.13 3.76 -17.24
N ARG A 33 11.91 2.55 -17.77
CA ARG A 33 11.52 1.37 -16.99
C ARG A 33 12.75 0.65 -16.46
N ALA A 34 13.51 1.30 -15.60
CA ALA A 34 14.43 0.58 -14.74
C ALA A 34 13.61 -0.26 -13.74
N LEU A 35 13.90 -1.56 -13.66
CA LEU A 35 13.34 -2.38 -12.58
C LEU A 35 13.88 -1.85 -11.24
N PRO A 36 13.05 -1.82 -10.17
CA PRO A 36 13.56 -1.51 -8.85
C PRO A 36 14.64 -2.53 -8.48
N THR A 37 15.62 -2.11 -7.68
CA THR A 37 16.60 -3.04 -7.13
C THR A 37 15.88 -4.07 -6.25
N LEU A 38 16.11 -5.34 -6.52
CA LEU A 38 15.62 -6.42 -5.66
C LEU A 38 16.28 -6.27 -4.29
N ARG A 39 15.47 -6.41 -3.24
CA ARG A 39 15.95 -6.37 -1.86
C ARG A 39 15.70 -7.76 -1.25
N ASP A 40 16.76 -8.37 -0.74
CA ASP A 40 16.66 -9.62 0.00
C ASP A 40 16.05 -9.40 1.40
N GLU A 41 16.19 -8.18 1.92
CA GLU A 41 15.65 -7.77 3.21
C GLU A 41 14.51 -6.76 3.06
N PRO A 42 13.42 -6.92 3.85
CA PRO A 42 12.33 -5.96 3.89
C PRO A 42 12.82 -4.54 4.20
N LEU A 43 12.23 -3.52 3.56
CA LEU A 43 12.45 -2.15 3.97
C LEU A 43 11.69 -1.89 5.28
N THR A 44 12.42 -1.66 6.37
CA THR A 44 11.84 -1.15 7.61
C THR A 44 11.45 0.32 7.41
N VAL A 45 10.15 0.60 7.41
CA VAL A 45 9.61 1.96 7.41
C VAL A 45 9.20 2.29 8.83
N GLU A 46 9.96 3.15 9.49
CA GLU A 46 9.60 3.63 10.82
C GLU A 46 8.58 4.76 10.72
N PRO A 47 7.67 4.89 11.70
CA PRO A 47 6.80 6.06 11.79
C PRO A 47 7.65 7.33 11.85
N THR A 48 7.44 8.24 10.90
CA THR A 48 8.14 9.54 10.88
C THR A 48 7.47 10.56 11.80
N TYR A 49 6.41 10.17 12.51
CA TYR A 49 5.59 11.08 13.29
C TYR A 49 5.42 10.60 14.73
N ASP A 50 6.24 11.15 15.63
CA ASP A 50 5.99 11.22 17.07
C ASP A 50 5.73 12.70 17.43
N TYR A 51 4.61 13.23 16.94
CA TYR A 51 4.27 14.64 17.10
C TYR A 51 3.30 14.82 18.26
N ASN A 52 3.86 15.00 19.46
CA ASN A 52 3.12 15.31 20.70
C ASN A 52 2.27 16.59 20.61
N VAL A 53 2.47 17.42 19.58
CA VAL A 53 1.64 18.59 19.29
C VAL A 53 0.29 18.24 18.63
N VAL A 54 0.16 17.05 18.03
CA VAL A 54 -1.06 16.62 17.34
C VAL A 54 -1.92 15.75 18.25
N ILE A 55 -1.30 14.85 19.01
CA ILE A 55 -1.94 13.93 19.96
C ILE A 55 -1.02 13.81 21.17
N THR A 56 -1.52 14.07 22.38
CA THR A 56 -0.79 13.80 23.61
C THR A 56 -0.87 12.32 23.99
N ASP A 57 0.06 11.82 24.80
CA ASP A 57 0.05 10.43 25.30
C ASP A 57 -1.28 10.08 25.97
N GLU A 58 -1.88 11.00 26.72
CA GLU A 58 -3.19 10.77 27.37
C GLU A 58 -4.34 10.71 26.36
N GLN A 59 -4.24 11.46 25.25
CA GLN A 59 -5.21 11.37 24.16
C GLN A 59 -5.08 10.03 23.44
N LEU A 60 -3.84 9.60 23.16
CA LEU A 60 -3.54 8.31 22.55
C LEU A 60 -4.03 7.15 23.42
N ASP A 61 -3.68 7.15 24.70
CA ASP A 61 -4.08 6.13 25.67
C ASP A 61 -5.60 5.98 25.77
N ARG A 62 -6.34 7.10 25.83
CA ARG A 62 -7.82 7.06 25.84
C ARG A 62 -8.41 6.44 24.58
N VAL A 63 -7.82 6.66 23.42
CA VAL A 63 -8.31 6.07 22.15
C VAL A 63 -7.96 4.58 22.11
N LEU A 64 -6.71 4.24 22.43
CA LEU A 64 -6.25 2.85 22.45
C LEU A 64 -7.04 1.99 23.45
N THR A 65 -7.35 2.52 24.64
CA THR A 65 -8.18 1.82 25.63
C THR A 65 -9.57 1.47 25.11
N LYS A 66 -10.20 2.33 24.29
CA LYS A 66 -11.51 2.04 23.66
C LYS A 66 -11.44 0.94 22.60
N LEU A 67 -10.28 0.75 21.98
CA LEU A 67 -10.06 -0.25 20.94
C LEU A 67 -9.68 -1.62 21.50
N ARG A 68 -9.51 -1.76 22.82
CA ARG A 68 -9.21 -3.06 23.43
C ARG A 68 -10.40 -4.02 23.25
N PRO A 69 -10.15 -5.27 22.86
CA PRO A 69 -11.20 -6.27 22.67
C PRO A 69 -11.86 -6.62 24.01
N ARG A 70 -13.12 -6.22 24.19
CA ARG A 70 -13.89 -6.46 25.43
C ARG A 70 -15.19 -7.21 25.14
N PHE A 71 -15.46 -8.28 25.88
CA PHE A 71 -16.78 -8.94 25.87
C PHE A 71 -17.66 -8.33 26.95
N GLU A 72 -18.06 -7.07 26.78
CA GLU A 72 -19.12 -6.50 27.60
C GLU A 72 -20.49 -6.94 27.10
N SER A 73 -21.06 -7.96 27.75
CA SER A 73 -22.45 -8.39 27.68
C SER A 73 -22.89 -9.17 26.42
N GLU A 74 -24.08 -9.77 26.56
CA GLU A 74 -24.79 -10.73 25.68
C GLU A 74 -24.92 -10.32 24.19
N LYS A 75 -24.49 -9.09 23.82
CA LYS A 75 -24.64 -8.51 22.47
C LYS A 75 -23.32 -8.14 21.77
N THR A 76 -22.15 -8.36 22.37
CA THR A 76 -20.90 -8.10 21.64
C THR A 76 -20.73 -9.14 20.52
N LYS A 77 -21.00 -8.71 19.30
CA LYS A 77 -20.77 -9.53 18.11
C LYS A 77 -19.28 -9.88 18.03
N ILE A 78 -18.98 -11.16 17.84
CA ILE A 78 -17.62 -11.70 17.71
C ILE A 78 -16.79 -10.91 16.68
N ASN A 79 -17.43 -10.40 15.61
CA ASN A 79 -16.77 -9.57 14.60
C ASN A 79 -16.09 -8.31 15.19
N HIS A 80 -16.67 -7.67 16.22
CA HIS A 80 -16.03 -6.50 16.84
C HIS A 80 -14.75 -6.87 17.59
N VAL A 81 -14.74 -8.06 18.20
CA VAL A 81 -13.56 -8.60 18.88
C VAL A 81 -12.51 -9.03 17.86
N ASP A 82 -12.90 -9.67 16.75
CA ASP A 82 -12.00 -10.02 15.65
C ASP A 82 -11.36 -8.78 15.02
N HIS A 83 -12.14 -7.74 14.73
CA HIS A 83 -11.60 -6.48 14.19
C HIS A 83 -10.63 -5.78 15.15
N ALA A 84 -10.95 -5.74 16.45
CA ALA A 84 -10.04 -5.21 17.46
C ALA A 84 -8.75 -6.04 17.53
N LEU A 85 -8.85 -7.37 17.52
CA LEU A 85 -7.66 -8.25 17.58
C LEU A 85 -6.80 -8.19 16.32
N ARG A 86 -7.38 -7.91 15.14
CA ARG A 86 -6.60 -7.61 13.93
C ARG A 86 -5.82 -6.30 14.03
N PHE A 87 -6.38 -5.31 14.72
CA PHE A 87 -5.67 -4.06 14.99
C PHE A 87 -4.50 -4.26 15.96
N TRP A 88 -4.73 -5.02 17.04
CA TRP A 88 -3.74 -5.27 18.08
C TRP A 88 -2.73 -6.37 17.78
N THR A 89 -3.01 -7.21 16.78
CA THR A 89 -2.29 -8.44 16.44
C THR A 89 -2.41 -9.56 17.47
N LEU A 90 -2.01 -10.78 17.08
CA LEU A 90 -2.03 -11.97 17.93
C LEU A 90 -1.00 -11.94 19.08
N GLY A 91 -0.09 -10.97 19.09
CA GLY A 91 0.91 -10.80 20.15
C GLY A 91 0.46 -9.88 21.30
N ALA A 92 -0.67 -9.18 21.15
CA ALA A 92 -1.14 -8.26 22.17
C ALA A 92 -1.56 -8.99 23.44
N ASP A 93 -1.09 -8.47 24.57
CA ASP A 93 -1.42 -8.93 25.90
C ASP A 93 -2.07 -7.80 26.72
N PHE A 94 -3.24 -8.09 27.26
CA PHE A 94 -4.00 -7.20 28.13
C PHE A 94 -4.16 -7.76 29.54
N GLY A 95 -3.27 -8.69 29.94
CA GLY A 95 -3.30 -9.49 31.18
C GLY A 95 -3.39 -8.75 32.53
N ASP A 96 -3.51 -7.43 32.50
CA ASP A 96 -3.73 -6.56 33.66
C ASP A 96 -5.22 -6.47 34.05
N ASP A 97 -6.13 -6.71 33.10
CA ASP A 97 -7.59 -6.63 33.33
C ASP A 97 -8.33 -7.81 32.66
N PRO A 98 -8.99 -8.67 33.45
CA PRO A 98 -9.68 -9.87 32.97
C PRO A 98 -10.88 -9.56 32.06
N ALA A 99 -11.31 -8.31 31.95
CA ALA A 99 -12.37 -7.90 31.04
C ALA A 99 -11.92 -7.89 29.56
N TYR A 100 -10.62 -7.79 29.29
CA TYR A 100 -10.06 -7.71 27.93
C TYR A 100 -9.50 -9.04 27.45
N PHE A 101 -9.56 -9.28 26.14
CA PHE A 101 -9.11 -10.53 25.54
C PHE A 101 -7.73 -10.39 24.87
N SER A 102 -6.73 -11.12 25.34
CA SER A 102 -5.39 -11.15 24.72
C SER A 102 -5.40 -11.96 23.40
N GLY A 103 -4.54 -11.56 22.45
CA GLY A 103 -4.46 -12.18 21.13
C GLY A 103 -4.06 -13.65 21.14
N TYR A 104 -3.32 -14.10 22.16
CA TYR A 104 -2.95 -15.51 22.33
C TYR A 104 -4.15 -16.44 22.48
N GLY A 105 -5.27 -15.97 23.02
CA GLY A 105 -6.48 -16.77 23.18
C GLY A 105 -7.15 -17.19 21.85
N MET A 106 -6.75 -16.59 20.71
CA MET A 106 -7.24 -16.97 19.38
C MET A 106 -6.42 -18.08 18.71
N ARG A 107 -5.23 -18.43 19.22
CA ARG A 107 -4.40 -19.52 18.68
C ARG A 107 -5.02 -20.86 19.06
N ARG A 108 -6.00 -21.34 18.29
CA ARG A 108 -6.45 -22.73 18.30
C ARG A 108 -5.91 -23.47 17.10
#